data_AF-A0A0S8YM28-F1
#
_entry.id   AF-A0A0S8YM28-F1
#
_cell.length_a   1.000
_cell.length_b   1.000
_cell.length_c   1.000
_cell.angle_alpha   90.00
_cell.angle_beta   90.00
_cell.angle_gamma   90.00
#
_symmetry.space_group_name_H-M   'P 1'
#
loop_
_entity.id
_entity.type
_entity.pdbx_description
1 polymer ?
#
loop_
_entity_poly.entity_id
_entity_poly.type
_entity_poly.pdbx_seq_one_letter_code
_entity_poly.pdbx_strand_id
1 'polypeptide(L)'
;MTKNLRMMAMISILAFSAGCQMHQPTSASDVKAANAQMNRDANAALQSLYAKTPQARALAQRAKGILVFPEVLKAGLIAGAQHGEGELIENGKVTGYYATTAASYGLQAGVQKFGYVMFFMTYSAMNDLKNVNGFEVGVGPSIVVVDSGMARSLTTSTAQSDVYAFIFDQKGLMAGLGLQGSKITKLNR
;
A
#
# COMPACT_ATOMS: atom_id res chain seq x y z
N MET A 1 49.18 27.23 -45.46
CA MET A 1 49.09 26.78 -46.86
C MET A 1 47.76 26.04 -47.04
N THR A 2 46.79 26.72 -47.69
CA THR A 2 45.57 26.23 -48.41
C THR A 2 44.73 25.07 -47.82
N LYS A 3 43.51 25.32 -47.29
CA LYS A 3 42.17 25.38 -47.95
C LYS A 3 41.74 24.08 -48.65
N ASN A 4 40.55 23.58 -48.27
CA ASN A 4 39.51 22.81 -49.02
C ASN A 4 38.46 22.34 -47.97
N LEU A 5 37.30 22.94 -47.69
CA LEU A 5 36.11 23.41 -48.44
C LEU A 5 35.25 22.31 -49.11
N ARG A 6 34.15 21.97 -48.41
CA ARG A 6 32.82 21.51 -48.86
C ARG A 6 32.65 20.08 -49.40
N MET A 7 31.93 19.25 -48.64
CA MET A 7 30.65 18.72 -49.13
C MET A 7 29.69 18.39 -47.99
N MET A 8 28.49 18.92 -48.15
CA MET A 8 27.35 18.93 -47.26
C MET A 8 26.53 17.65 -47.49
N ALA A 9 26.22 16.90 -46.44
CA ALA A 9 25.17 15.89 -46.47
C ALA A 9 24.47 15.85 -45.11
N MET A 10 23.38 16.62 -45.03
CA MET A 10 22.30 16.43 -44.07
C MET A 10 21.81 14.98 -44.15
N ILE A 11 21.85 14.25 -43.03
CA ILE A 11 20.95 13.13 -42.80
C ILE A 11 20.32 13.33 -41.43
N SER A 12 19.01 13.55 -41.50
CA SER A 12 18.10 13.96 -40.44
C SER A 12 18.08 12.99 -39.26
N ILE A 13 18.27 13.53 -38.07
CA ILE A 13 18.03 12.85 -36.79
C ILE A 13 16.51 12.67 -36.65
N LEU A 14 16.00 11.44 -36.88
CA LEU A 14 14.66 11.07 -36.41
C LEU A 14 14.75 10.80 -34.90
N ALA A 15 14.55 11.85 -34.11
CA ALA A 15 14.23 11.72 -32.70
C ALA A 15 12.78 11.21 -32.58
N PHE A 16 12.60 9.89 -32.46
CA PHE A 16 11.34 9.31 -32.01
C PHE A 16 11.25 9.53 -30.49
N SER A 17 10.87 10.73 -30.08
CA SER A 17 10.41 10.99 -28.72
C SER A 17 9.07 10.29 -28.54
N ALA A 18 9.10 9.02 -28.17
CA ALA A 18 7.96 8.35 -27.56
C ALA A 18 7.71 9.05 -26.21
N GLY A 19 6.95 10.15 -26.26
CA GLY A 19 6.42 10.79 -25.08
C GLY A 19 5.48 9.80 -24.39
N CYS A 20 5.98 9.09 -23.40
CA CYS A 20 5.14 8.52 -22.36
C CYS A 20 4.47 9.72 -21.68
N GLN A 21 3.28 10.07 -22.15
CA GLN A 21 2.41 11.03 -21.50
C GLN A 21 2.07 10.43 -20.14
N MET A 22 2.83 10.84 -19.12
CA MET A 22 2.50 10.61 -17.73
C MET A 22 1.21 11.39 -17.46
N HIS A 23 0.07 10.72 -17.64
CA HIS A 23 -1.25 11.23 -17.35
C HIS A 23 -1.32 11.49 -15.84
N GLN A 24 -1.02 12.72 -15.42
CA GLN A 24 -1.34 13.17 -14.07
C GLN A 24 -2.85 13.40 -14.03
N PRO A 25 -3.62 12.71 -13.17
CA PRO A 25 -5.04 12.97 -13.00
C PRO A 25 -5.18 14.34 -12.33
N THR A 26 -5.39 15.38 -13.13
CA THR A 26 -5.45 16.77 -12.67
C THR A 26 -6.87 17.33 -12.69
N SER A 27 -7.86 16.55 -13.13
CA SER A 27 -9.28 16.93 -13.03
C SER A 27 -9.94 16.29 -11.80
N ALA A 28 -10.86 17.02 -11.17
CA ALA A 28 -11.65 16.51 -10.05
C ALA A 28 -12.46 15.24 -10.43
N SER A 29 -12.82 15.10 -11.71
CA SER A 29 -13.44 13.89 -12.26
C SER A 29 -12.51 12.67 -12.22
N ASP A 30 -11.23 12.84 -12.52
CA ASP A 30 -10.25 11.74 -12.51
C ASP A 30 -9.99 11.26 -11.08
N VAL A 31 -9.85 12.20 -10.14
CA VAL A 31 -9.70 11.88 -8.71
C VAL A 31 -10.92 11.12 -8.20
N LYS A 32 -12.14 11.56 -8.56
CA LYS A 32 -13.38 10.86 -8.19
C LYS A 32 -13.44 9.45 -8.78
N ALA A 33 -13.04 9.27 -10.03
CA ALA A 33 -13.00 7.96 -10.68
C ALA A 33 -11.97 7.03 -10.03
N ALA A 34 -10.77 7.53 -9.74
CA ALA A 34 -9.71 6.79 -9.04
C ALA A 34 -10.16 6.38 -7.63
N ASN A 35 -10.79 7.29 -6.88
CA ASN A 35 -11.35 6.99 -5.56
C ASN A 35 -12.47 5.94 -5.65
N ALA A 36 -13.37 6.05 -6.63
CA ALA A 36 -14.41 5.03 -6.83
C ALA A 36 -13.82 3.64 -7.16
N GLN A 37 -12.74 3.60 -7.93
CA GLN A 37 -12.01 2.35 -8.20
C GLN A 37 -11.37 1.80 -6.93
N MET A 38 -10.68 2.65 -6.15
CA MET A 38 -10.07 2.27 -4.87
C MET A 38 -11.11 1.67 -3.90
N ASN A 39 -12.29 2.31 -3.77
CA ASN A 39 -13.37 1.80 -2.93
C ASN A 39 -13.85 0.40 -3.38
N ARG A 40 -13.90 0.14 -4.68
CA ARG A 40 -14.25 -1.18 -5.20
C ARG A 40 -13.19 -2.21 -4.85
N ASP A 41 -11.92 -1.88 -5.08
CA ASP A 41 -10.80 -2.79 -4.87
C ASP A 41 -10.60 -3.11 -3.39
N ALA A 42 -10.66 -2.10 -2.52
CA ALA A 42 -10.59 -2.25 -1.08
C ALA A 42 -11.75 -3.09 -0.53
N ASN A 43 -12.99 -2.83 -0.96
CA ASN A 43 -14.12 -3.65 -0.54
C ASN A 43 -13.98 -5.11 -1.03
N ALA A 44 -13.56 -5.33 -2.28
CA ALA A 44 -13.33 -6.68 -2.81
C ALA A 44 -12.23 -7.42 -2.03
N ALA A 45 -11.12 -6.74 -1.73
CA ALA A 45 -10.02 -7.28 -0.93
C ALA A 45 -10.47 -7.63 0.49
N LEU A 46 -11.22 -6.76 1.14
CA LEU A 46 -11.73 -6.98 2.50
C LEU A 46 -12.72 -8.16 2.56
N GLN A 47 -13.62 -8.26 1.57
CA GLN A 47 -14.55 -9.39 1.45
C GLN A 47 -13.80 -10.72 1.21
N SER A 48 -12.79 -10.71 0.34
CA SER A 48 -11.91 -11.86 0.09
C SER A 48 -11.19 -12.30 1.38
N LEU A 49 -10.67 -11.35 2.17
CA LEU A 49 -10.06 -11.64 3.47
C LEU A 49 -11.06 -12.28 4.43
N TYR A 50 -12.28 -11.73 4.55
CA TYR A 50 -13.30 -12.32 5.43
C TYR A 50 -13.73 -13.72 5.01
N ALA A 51 -13.78 -14.00 3.71
CA ALA A 51 -14.11 -15.33 3.21
C ALA A 51 -13.01 -16.35 3.54
N LYS A 52 -11.74 -15.95 3.51
CA LYS A 52 -10.58 -16.81 3.78
C LYS A 52 -10.23 -16.91 5.27
N THR A 53 -10.56 -15.88 6.06
CA THR A 53 -10.12 -15.74 7.46
C THR A 53 -11.28 -15.25 8.34
N PRO A 54 -12.07 -16.17 8.92
CA PRO A 54 -13.20 -15.83 9.80
C PRO A 54 -12.81 -14.93 10.98
N GLN A 55 -11.59 -15.07 11.50
CA GLN A 55 -11.07 -14.28 12.61
C GLN A 55 -10.89 -12.80 12.24
N ALA A 56 -10.54 -12.50 10.99
CA ALA A 56 -10.50 -11.12 10.49
C ALA A 56 -11.90 -10.48 10.56
N ARG A 57 -12.96 -11.25 10.25
CA ARG A 57 -14.36 -10.79 10.39
C ARG A 57 -14.75 -10.55 11.85
N ALA A 58 -14.28 -11.38 12.77
CA ALA A 58 -14.53 -11.20 14.20
C ALA A 58 -13.84 -9.93 14.76
N LEU A 59 -12.61 -9.64 14.32
CA LEU A 59 -11.92 -8.40 14.67
C LEU A 59 -12.59 -7.18 14.07
N ALA A 60 -13.05 -7.26 12.81
CA ALA A 60 -13.75 -6.18 12.13
C ALA A 60 -14.96 -5.66 12.90
N GLN A 61 -15.70 -6.55 13.57
CA GLN A 61 -16.88 -6.17 14.36
C GLN A 61 -16.54 -5.33 15.61
N ARG A 62 -15.29 -5.38 16.08
CA ARG A 62 -14.83 -4.66 17.27
C ARG A 62 -13.90 -3.49 16.94
N ALA A 63 -13.37 -3.46 15.72
CA ALA A 63 -12.46 -2.42 15.25
C ALA A 63 -13.12 -1.03 15.26
N LYS A 64 -12.35 -0.01 15.62
CA LYS A 64 -12.73 1.41 15.53
C LYS A 64 -12.58 1.95 14.12
N GLY A 65 -11.64 1.39 13.36
CA GLY A 65 -11.41 1.66 11.95
C GLY A 65 -10.70 0.49 11.28
N ILE A 66 -10.91 0.36 9.97
CA ILE A 66 -10.31 -0.68 9.14
C ILE A 66 -9.59 0.01 7.99
N LEU A 67 -8.27 -0.10 7.94
CA LEU A 67 -7.47 0.45 6.85
C LEU A 67 -7.13 -0.67 5.89
N VAL A 68 -7.51 -0.51 4.63
CA VAL A 68 -7.37 -1.55 3.61
C VAL A 68 -6.43 -1.08 2.51
N PHE A 69 -5.32 -1.79 2.32
CA PHE A 69 -4.43 -1.65 1.17
C PHE A 69 -4.63 -2.86 0.26
N PRO A 70 -5.45 -2.76 -0.80
CA PRO A 70 -5.78 -3.89 -1.66
C PRO A 70 -4.56 -4.42 -2.44
N GLU A 71 -3.65 -3.54 -2.84
CA GLU A 71 -2.40 -3.91 -3.50
C GLU A 71 -1.27 -2.97 -3.07
N VAL A 72 -0.15 -3.59 -2.69
CA VAL A 72 1.12 -2.95 -2.35
C VAL A 72 2.20 -3.60 -3.19
N LEU A 73 2.94 -2.77 -3.90
CA LEU A 73 4.04 -3.16 -4.75
C LEU A 73 5.34 -2.98 -3.98
N LYS A 74 6.18 -4.00 -3.99
CA LYS A 74 7.53 -3.98 -3.41
C LYS A 74 8.52 -4.45 -4.47
N ALA A 75 9.60 -3.70 -4.67
CA ALA A 75 10.59 -4.03 -5.69
C ALA A 75 12.01 -3.67 -5.25
N GLY A 76 12.99 -4.53 -5.57
CA GLY A 76 14.41 -4.26 -5.35
C GLY A 76 15.30 -5.50 -5.45
N LEU A 77 16.61 -5.29 -5.33
CA LEU A 77 17.65 -6.32 -5.45
C LEU A 77 18.56 -6.42 -4.20
N ILE A 78 18.76 -5.31 -3.48
CA ILE A 78 19.59 -5.19 -2.26
C ILE A 78 18.97 -4.13 -1.35
N ALA A 79 18.75 -2.96 -1.91
CA ALA A 79 17.82 -1.96 -1.41
C ALA A 79 16.59 -1.95 -2.33
N GLY A 80 15.44 -1.63 -1.76
CA GLY A 80 14.24 -1.43 -2.55
C GLY A 80 13.17 -0.68 -1.79
N ALA A 81 12.12 -0.34 -2.51
CA ALA A 81 11.01 0.43 -2.00
C ALA A 81 9.73 -0.40 -2.06
N GLN A 82 8.82 -0.10 -1.14
CA GLN A 82 7.43 -0.53 -1.23
C GLN A 82 6.53 0.70 -1.31
N HIS A 83 5.46 0.60 -2.07
CA HIS A 83 4.42 1.61 -2.16
C HIS A 83 3.06 0.98 -2.44
N GLY A 84 2.02 1.54 -1.85
CA GLY A 84 0.64 1.16 -2.14
C GLY A 84 -0.32 2.21 -1.59
N GLU A 85 -1.53 2.17 -2.09
CA GLU A 85 -2.61 3.06 -1.67
C GLU A 85 -3.77 2.26 -1.08
N GLY A 86 -4.53 2.91 -0.22
CA GLY A 86 -5.60 2.27 0.50
C GLY A 86 -6.60 3.27 1.05
N GLU A 87 -7.62 2.74 1.72
CA GLU A 87 -8.70 3.53 2.29
C GLU A 87 -8.98 3.14 3.73
N LEU A 88 -9.32 4.15 4.53
CA LEU A 88 -9.81 4.00 5.88
C LEU A 88 -11.32 3.92 5.87
N ILE A 89 -11.84 2.85 6.47
CA ILE A 89 -13.26 2.60 6.65
C ILE A 89 -13.60 2.72 8.14
N GLU A 90 -14.55 3.59 8.47
CA GLU A 90 -15.08 3.76 9.82
C GLU A 90 -16.60 3.60 9.78
N ASN A 91 -17.14 2.73 10.64
CA ASN A 91 -18.59 2.45 10.69
C ASN A 91 -19.19 2.12 9.30
N GLY A 92 -18.43 1.40 8.46
CA GLY A 92 -18.85 1.01 7.11
C GLY A 92 -18.79 2.12 6.05
N LYS A 93 -18.20 3.29 6.37
CA LYS A 93 -18.02 4.41 5.43
C LYS A 93 -16.55 4.71 5.21
N VAL A 94 -16.18 5.03 3.97
CA VAL A 94 -14.83 5.51 3.65
C VAL A 94 -14.67 6.93 4.20
N THR A 95 -13.64 7.14 5.04
CA THR A 95 -13.37 8.42 5.72
C THR A 95 -12.03 9.04 5.34
N GLY A 96 -11.20 8.34 4.58
CA GLY A 96 -9.95 8.88 4.06
C GLY A 96 -9.19 7.90 3.19
N TYR A 97 -8.28 8.43 2.38
CA TYR A 97 -7.35 7.68 1.56
C TYR A 97 -5.93 7.85 2.10
N TYR A 98 -5.15 6.78 2.03
CA TYR A 98 -3.82 6.70 2.62
C TYR A 98 -2.86 6.03 1.67
N ALA A 99 -1.59 6.41 1.76
CA ALA A 99 -0.49 5.71 1.10
C ALA A 99 0.43 5.08 2.14
N THR A 100 0.89 3.87 1.85
CA THR A 100 1.94 3.18 2.59
C THR A 100 3.23 3.23 1.79
N THR A 101 4.36 3.52 2.45
CA THR A 101 5.68 3.55 1.81
C THR A 101 6.73 3.07 2.79
N ALA A 102 7.67 2.26 2.33
CA ALA A 102 8.83 1.89 3.13
C ALA A 102 10.07 1.71 2.27
N ALA A 103 11.22 1.97 2.88
CA ALA A 103 12.49 1.45 2.40
C ALA A 103 12.69 0.04 2.96
N SER A 104 13.35 -0.83 2.19
CA SER A 104 13.74 -2.14 2.67
C SER A 104 15.15 -2.49 2.24
N TYR A 105 15.89 -3.05 3.18
CA TYR A 105 17.25 -3.58 3.00
C TYR A 105 17.20 -5.10 3.06
N GLY A 106 17.96 -5.78 2.19
CA GLY A 106 17.98 -7.24 2.11
C GLY A 106 16.88 -7.84 1.23
N LEU A 107 16.33 -7.04 0.30
CA LEU A 107 15.38 -7.54 -0.70
C LEU A 107 16.06 -8.60 -1.56
N GLN A 108 15.49 -9.81 -1.61
CA GLN A 108 15.82 -10.73 -2.70
C GLN A 108 15.42 -10.08 -4.02
N ALA A 109 16.26 -10.26 -5.03
CA ALA A 109 16.04 -9.75 -6.37
C ALA A 109 14.62 -10.05 -6.89
N GLY A 110 13.79 -9.00 -7.05
CA GLY A 110 12.48 -9.20 -7.68
C GLY A 110 11.45 -8.10 -7.45
N VAL A 111 10.24 -8.44 -7.92
CA VAL A 111 9.03 -7.66 -7.76
C VAL A 111 8.02 -8.53 -7.01
N GLN A 112 7.42 -7.94 -5.99
CA GLN A 112 6.54 -8.56 -5.03
C GLN A 112 5.25 -7.76 -4.97
N LYS A 113 4.11 -8.46 -4.98
CA LYS A 113 2.79 -7.84 -4.77
C LYS A 113 2.08 -8.53 -3.61
N PHE A 114 1.41 -7.75 -2.78
CA PHE A 114 0.59 -8.27 -1.69
C PHE A 114 -0.45 -7.23 -1.28
N GLY A 115 -1.54 -7.66 -0.67
CA GLY A 115 -2.49 -6.76 0.00
C GLY A 115 -2.35 -6.89 1.51
N TYR A 116 -2.77 -5.88 2.26
CA TYR A 116 -2.93 -6.03 3.70
C TYR A 116 -4.04 -5.14 4.28
N VAL A 117 -4.63 -5.60 5.39
CA VAL A 117 -5.69 -4.91 6.13
C VAL A 117 -5.23 -4.71 7.57
N MET A 118 -5.43 -3.51 8.12
CA MET A 118 -5.16 -3.19 9.51
C MET A 118 -6.47 -2.90 10.25
N PHE A 119 -6.76 -3.69 11.28
CA PHE A 119 -7.87 -3.49 12.21
C PHE A 119 -7.38 -2.69 13.40
N PHE A 120 -7.85 -1.45 13.55
CA PHE A 120 -7.51 -0.59 14.67
C PHE A 120 -8.49 -0.86 15.82
N MET A 121 -7.99 -1.37 16.95
CA MET A 121 -8.81 -1.78 18.08
C MET A 121 -9.05 -0.64 19.08
N THR A 122 -8.20 0.39 19.06
CA THR A 122 -8.25 1.54 19.96
C THR A 122 -8.39 2.85 19.19
N TYR A 123 -9.04 3.85 19.82
CA TYR A 123 -9.12 5.20 19.25
C TYR A 123 -7.75 5.90 19.23
N SER A 124 -6.86 5.58 20.17
CA SER A 124 -5.51 6.13 20.20
C SER A 124 -4.74 5.79 18.92
N ALA A 125 -4.69 4.50 18.55
CA ALA A 125 -3.99 4.08 17.34
C ALA A 125 -4.63 4.65 16.06
N MET A 126 -5.95 4.84 16.05
CA MET A 126 -6.65 5.51 14.94
C MET A 126 -6.32 7.01 14.86
N ASN A 127 -6.18 7.69 15.99
CA ASN A 127 -5.76 9.09 16.03
C ASN A 127 -4.31 9.23 15.57
N ASP A 128 -3.42 8.32 15.95
CA ASP A 128 -2.04 8.29 15.48
C ASP A 128 -1.97 8.17 13.95
N LEU A 129 -2.84 7.33 13.35
CA LEU A 129 -2.99 7.25 11.89
C LEU A 129 -3.42 8.57 11.25
N LYS A 130 -4.29 9.33 11.91
CA LYS A 130 -4.86 10.57 11.40
C LYS A 130 -3.98 11.79 11.64
N ASN A 131 -2.92 11.66 12.46
CA ASN A 131 -1.99 12.74 12.74
C ASN A 131 -1.19 13.15 11.49
N VAL A 132 -0.79 14.43 11.45
CA VAL A 132 -0.08 15.03 10.31
C VAL A 132 1.26 14.38 9.97
N ASN A 133 1.90 13.73 10.95
CA ASN A 133 3.19 13.07 10.78
C ASN A 133 3.08 11.70 10.12
N GLY A 134 1.86 11.19 9.94
CA GLY A 134 1.58 9.82 9.51
C GLY A 134 1.79 8.80 10.63
N PHE A 135 1.65 7.53 10.26
CA PHE A 135 1.75 6.38 11.15
C PHE A 135 2.92 5.49 10.73
N GLU A 136 3.79 5.16 11.69
CA GLU A 136 4.98 4.35 11.43
C GLU A 136 4.87 3.01 12.13
N VAL A 137 4.87 1.94 11.33
CA VAL A 137 4.76 0.57 11.82
C VAL A 137 6.05 0.19 12.54
N GLY A 138 5.94 -0.15 13.83
CA GLY A 138 7.06 -0.59 14.68
C GLY A 138 7.76 0.50 15.48
N VAL A 139 7.35 1.77 15.33
CA VAL A 139 7.79 2.89 16.21
C VAL A 139 6.62 3.42 17.05
N GLY A 140 5.38 3.31 16.53
CA GLY A 140 4.16 3.74 17.22
C GLY A 140 3.46 2.62 18.01
N PRO A 141 2.12 2.49 17.89
CA PRO A 141 1.33 1.57 18.71
C PRO A 141 1.68 0.09 18.44
N SER A 142 1.23 -0.78 19.36
CA SER A 142 1.48 -2.21 19.24
C SER A 142 0.76 -2.80 18.03
N ILE A 143 1.52 -3.39 17.10
CA ILE A 143 0.98 -3.99 15.88
C ILE A 143 1.38 -5.46 15.84
N VAL A 144 0.38 -6.33 15.67
CA VAL A 144 0.60 -7.76 15.45
C VAL A 144 0.28 -8.08 14.00
N VAL A 145 1.28 -8.58 13.27
CA VAL A 145 1.09 -9.16 11.93
C VAL A 145 0.58 -10.58 12.09
N VAL A 146 -0.62 -10.83 11.59
CA VAL A 146 -1.32 -12.10 11.71
C VAL A 146 -1.08 -12.93 10.45
N ASP A 147 -0.33 -14.01 10.59
CA ASP A 147 -0.20 -15.04 9.57
C ASP A 147 -1.33 -16.07 9.65
N SER A 148 -1.38 -17.00 8.69
CA SER A 148 -2.44 -18.01 8.59
C SER A 148 -2.46 -19.00 9.77
N GLY A 149 -1.32 -19.25 10.42
CA GLY A 149 -1.22 -20.08 11.62
C GLY A 149 -1.72 -19.34 12.86
N MET A 150 -1.25 -18.11 13.08
CA MET A 150 -1.68 -17.25 14.16
C MET A 150 -3.18 -16.93 14.08
N ALA A 151 -3.70 -16.71 12.87
CA ALA A 151 -5.12 -16.47 12.65
C ALA A 151 -5.98 -17.59 13.22
N ARG A 152 -5.55 -18.86 13.20
CA ARG A 152 -6.34 -19.99 13.73
C ARG A 152 -6.48 -19.95 15.26
N SER A 153 -5.46 -19.48 15.95
CA SER A 153 -5.42 -19.40 17.42
C SER A 153 -5.86 -18.05 17.97
N LEU A 154 -5.98 -17.02 17.11
CA LEU A 154 -6.42 -15.69 17.51
C LEU A 154 -7.93 -15.68 17.78
N THR A 155 -8.32 -15.24 18.97
CA THR A 155 -9.71 -15.04 19.37
C THR A 155 -9.93 -13.59 19.78
N THR A 156 -11.18 -13.15 19.83
CA THR A 156 -11.52 -11.80 20.30
C THR A 156 -11.15 -11.57 21.78
N SER A 157 -11.03 -12.63 22.58
CA SER A 157 -10.60 -12.55 23.99
C SER A 157 -9.09 -12.47 24.14
N THR A 158 -8.35 -13.14 23.25
CA THR A 158 -6.87 -13.11 23.24
C THR A 158 -6.31 -11.94 22.44
N ALA A 159 -7.16 -11.18 21.73
CA ALA A 159 -6.79 -9.97 21.03
C ALA A 159 -6.58 -8.80 22.02
N GLN A 160 -5.32 -8.47 22.31
CA GLN A 160 -4.90 -7.43 23.27
C GLN A 160 -4.10 -6.27 22.64
N SER A 161 -3.74 -6.37 21.36
CA SER A 161 -2.93 -5.36 20.66
C SER A 161 -3.79 -4.22 20.13
N ASP A 162 -3.17 -3.05 19.99
CA ASP A 162 -3.85 -1.86 19.46
C ASP A 162 -4.25 -2.01 18.01
N VAL A 163 -3.44 -2.74 17.24
CA VAL A 163 -3.65 -2.96 15.81
C VAL A 163 -3.34 -4.40 15.42
N TYR A 164 -4.22 -5.00 14.62
CA TYR A 164 -4.00 -6.30 13.98
C TYR A 164 -3.89 -6.13 12.48
N ALA A 165 -2.79 -6.59 11.88
CA ALA A 165 -2.55 -6.49 10.46
C ALA A 165 -2.56 -7.87 9.79
N PHE A 166 -3.37 -8.06 8.75
CA PHE A 166 -3.45 -9.29 7.98
C PHE A 166 -2.90 -9.07 6.58
N ILE A 167 -1.93 -9.87 6.17
CA ILE A 167 -1.35 -9.84 4.82
C ILE A 167 -2.00 -10.94 3.98
N PHE A 168 -2.39 -10.63 2.75
CA PHE A 168 -3.05 -11.56 1.83
C PHE A 168 -2.57 -11.37 0.38
N ASP A 169 -3.02 -12.27 -0.50
CA ASP A 169 -2.76 -12.27 -1.95
C ASP A 169 -1.29 -12.03 -2.32
N GLN A 170 -0.40 -12.67 -1.55
CA GLN A 170 1.04 -12.62 -1.71
C GLN A 170 1.47 -13.26 -3.05
N LYS A 171 2.20 -12.51 -3.87
CA LYS A 171 2.75 -12.95 -5.17
C LYS A 171 4.23 -12.59 -5.28
N GLY A 172 5.07 -13.58 -5.56
CA GLY A 172 6.53 -13.46 -5.60
C GLY A 172 7.20 -14.34 -4.54
N LEU A 173 8.52 -14.30 -4.45
CA LEU A 173 9.26 -15.05 -3.43
C LEU A 173 9.19 -14.28 -2.09
N MET A 174 8.35 -14.75 -1.16
CA MET A 174 7.94 -14.01 0.04
C MET A 174 8.50 -14.60 1.34
N ALA A 175 9.82 -14.72 1.46
CA ALA A 175 10.43 -15.11 2.73
C ALA A 175 10.46 -13.91 3.69
N GLY A 176 9.63 -13.93 4.75
CA GLY A 176 9.69 -12.95 5.84
C GLY A 176 9.07 -11.59 5.52
N LEU A 177 7.85 -11.55 4.96
CA LEU A 177 7.10 -10.30 4.82
C LEU A 177 6.82 -9.66 6.18
N GLY A 178 7.39 -8.47 6.40
CA GLY A 178 7.10 -7.61 7.54
C GLY A 178 6.51 -6.28 7.07
N LEU A 179 5.61 -5.72 7.87
CA LEU A 179 5.12 -4.35 7.69
C LEU A 179 5.96 -3.32 8.44
N GLN A 180 6.94 -3.78 9.25
CA GLN A 180 7.78 -2.92 10.08
C GLN A 180 8.63 -1.97 9.22
N GLY A 181 8.73 -0.72 9.67
CA GLY A 181 9.43 0.35 8.96
C GLY A 181 8.61 1.02 7.86
N SER A 182 7.38 0.57 7.61
CA SER A 182 6.44 1.26 6.71
C SER A 182 5.87 2.51 7.36
N LYS A 183 5.87 3.59 6.59
CA LYS A 183 5.22 4.86 6.90
C LYS A 183 3.91 4.96 6.12
N ILE A 184 2.83 5.24 6.84
CA ILE A 184 1.49 5.42 6.30
C ILE A 184 1.13 6.90 6.43
N THR A 185 0.70 7.52 5.33
CA THR A 185 0.38 8.96 5.28
C THR A 185 -0.98 9.18 4.65
N LYS A 186 -1.69 10.22 5.10
CA LYS A 186 -2.97 10.60 4.52
C LYS A 186 -2.75 11.28 3.18
N LEU A 187 -3.57 10.92 2.19
CA LEU A 187 -3.55 11.53 0.86
C LEU A 187 -4.48 12.73 0.82
N ASN A 188 -3.99 13.84 0.27
CA ASN A 188 -4.78 15.03 0.00
C ASN A 188 -5.37 14.89 -1.41
N ARG A 189 -6.68 14.68 -1.51
CA ARG A 189 -7.41 14.42 -2.75
C ARG A 189 -8.75 15.13 -2.75
#